data_AF-A0A925MS57-F1
#
_entry.id   AF-A0A925MS57-F1
#
_cell.length_a   1.000
_cell.length_b   1.000
_cell.length_c   1.000
_cell.angle_alpha   90.00
_cell.angle_beta   90.00
_cell.angle_gamma   90.00
#
_symmetry.space_group_name_H-M   'P 1'
#
loop_
_entity.id
_entity.type
_entity.pdbx_description
1 polymer ?
#
loop_
_entity_poly.entity_id
_entity_poly.type
_entity_poly.pdbx_seq_one_letter_code
_entity_poly.pdbx_strand_id
1 'polypeptide(L)'
;IIEACQEGELASEYRHGNESYGAFTFGLAKTLRAARGINFCDLVTDTDQTLKALGFEQTPQLLGPAKVIAAQVPWQGAGRGSRAQPRKTGVVRRKAVRKNK
;
A
#
# COMPACT_ATOMS: atom_id res chain seq x y z
N ILE A 1 -4.36 10.86 6.44
CA ILE A 1 -3.83 11.99 5.66
C ILE A 1 -2.48 11.56 5.12
N ILE A 2 -2.20 11.86 3.85
CA ILE A 2 -0.88 11.68 3.25
C ILE A 2 -0.34 13.07 2.95
N GLU A 3 0.86 13.37 3.40
CA GLU A 3 1.48 14.69 3.27
C GLU A 3 2.79 14.57 2.50
N ALA A 4 3.11 15.60 1.72
CA ALA A 4 4.25 15.60 0.81
C ALA A 4 5.61 15.64 1.52
N CYS A 5 5.64 16.23 2.72
CA CYS A 5 6.83 16.47 3.51
C CYS A 5 6.47 16.52 5.00
N GLN A 6 7.45 16.46 5.89
CA GLN A 6 7.25 16.65 7.33
C GLN A 6 6.96 18.12 7.67
N GLU A 7 6.58 18.34 8.92
CA GLU A 7 6.63 19.67 9.51
C GLU A 7 8.06 20.23 9.47
N GLY A 8 8.23 21.47 8.99
CA GLY A 8 9.53 22.12 8.84
C GLY A 8 10.23 21.86 7.50
N GLU A 9 9.66 21.04 6.62
CA GLU A 9 10.17 20.79 5.28
C GLU A 9 9.38 21.56 4.20
N LEU A 10 9.97 21.70 3.00
CA LEU A 10 9.32 22.30 1.85
C LEU A 10 8.98 21.25 0.78
N ALA A 11 7.72 21.21 0.37
CA ALA A 11 7.31 20.44 -0.79
C ALA A 11 7.91 21.07 -2.07
N SER A 12 8.57 20.25 -2.89
CA SER A 12 9.29 20.70 -4.08
C SER A 12 8.53 20.45 -5.38
N GLU A 13 8.92 21.15 -6.44
CA GLU A 13 8.47 20.88 -7.81
C GLU A 13 9.45 19.97 -8.57
N TYR A 14 8.90 19.04 -9.34
CA TYR A 14 9.61 18.21 -10.29
C TYR A 14 9.38 18.70 -11.72
N ARG A 15 10.47 18.94 -12.45
CA ARG A 15 10.43 19.30 -13.87
C ARG A 15 10.66 18.08 -14.74
N HIS A 16 9.70 17.80 -15.62
CA HIS A 16 9.77 16.74 -16.61
C HIS A 16 9.71 17.37 -18.01
N GLY A 17 10.88 17.68 -18.57
CA GLY A 17 10.95 18.48 -19.80
C GLY A 17 10.39 19.88 -19.57
N ASN A 18 9.39 20.27 -20.37
CA ASN A 18 8.71 21.57 -20.26
C ASN A 18 7.53 21.59 -19.27
N GLU A 19 7.19 20.45 -18.66
CA GLU A 19 6.09 20.34 -17.72
C GLU A 19 6.61 20.35 -16.28
N SER A 20 5.85 21.00 -15.39
CA SER A 20 6.17 21.04 -13.95
C SER A 20 5.06 20.36 -13.17
N TYR A 21 5.47 19.53 -12.21
CA TYR A 21 4.61 18.75 -11.33
C TYR A 21 5.01 18.96 -9.87
N GLY A 22 4.09 18.77 -8.91
CA GLY A 22 4.52 18.57 -7.53
C GLY A 22 5.33 17.29 -7.43
N ALA A 23 6.54 17.34 -6.87
CA ALA A 23 7.46 16.19 -6.84
C ALA A 23 6.84 14.99 -6.10
N PHE A 24 6.23 15.24 -4.93
CA PHE A 24 5.48 14.21 -4.19
C PHE A 24 4.35 13.61 -5.02
N THR A 25 3.49 14.44 -5.62
CA THR A 25 2.35 13.97 -6.41
C THR A 25 2.80 13.15 -7.61
N PHE A 26 3.89 13.56 -8.28
CA PHE A 26 4.51 12.81 -9.36
C PHE A 26 5.01 11.44 -8.88
N GLY A 27 5.78 11.41 -7.79
CA GLY A 27 6.31 10.18 -7.19
C GLY A 27 5.18 9.23 -6.77
N LEU A 28 4.20 9.72 -6.02
CA LEU A 28 3.06 8.95 -5.55
C LEU A 28 2.29 8.32 -6.71
N ALA A 29 1.99 9.10 -7.74
CA ALA A 29 1.24 8.62 -8.90
C ALA A 29 2.07 7.64 -9.76
N LYS A 30 3.40 7.79 -9.81
CA LYS A 30 4.30 6.85 -10.48
C LYS A 30 4.32 5.51 -9.74
N THR A 31 4.53 5.53 -8.42
CA THR A 31 4.55 4.33 -7.56
C THR A 31 3.21 3.60 -7.59
N LEU A 32 2.11 4.33 -7.42
CA LEU A 32 0.77 3.74 -7.39
C LEU A 32 0.40 3.04 -8.72
N ARG A 33 0.85 3.57 -9.87
CA ARG A 33 0.63 2.92 -11.18
C ARG A 33 1.48 1.66 -11.37
N ALA A 34 2.66 1.60 -10.76
CA ALA A 34 3.56 0.46 -10.87
C ALA A 34 3.14 -0.72 -9.98
N ALA A 35 2.51 -0.46 -8.83
CA ALA A 35 2.14 -1.48 -7.85
C ALA A 35 0.62 -1.58 -7.63
N ARG A 36 -0.01 -2.64 -8.13
CA ARG A 36 -1.40 -2.98 -7.80
C ARG A 36 -1.46 -3.77 -6.50
N GLY A 37 -2.41 -3.45 -5.62
CA GLY A 37 -2.56 -4.16 -4.33
C GLY A 37 -1.50 -3.78 -3.29
N ILE A 38 -1.04 -2.54 -3.31
CA ILE A 38 -0.17 -1.96 -2.30
C ILE A 38 -1.00 -1.40 -1.14
N ASN A 39 -0.50 -1.46 0.10
CA ASN A 39 -1.13 -0.78 1.23
C ASN A 39 -0.62 0.69 1.34
N PHE A 40 -1.28 1.52 2.15
CA PHE A 40 -0.88 2.93 2.25
C PHE A 40 0.53 3.14 2.82
N CYS A 41 0.96 2.33 3.80
CA CYS A 41 2.31 2.43 4.38
C CYS A 41 3.40 2.17 3.32
N ASP A 42 3.25 1.08 2.57
CA ASP A 42 4.19 0.69 1.51
C ASP A 42 4.18 1.72 0.39
N LEU A 43 3.00 2.24 0.01
CA LEU A 43 2.88 3.28 -1.01
C LEU A 43 3.68 4.54 -0.65
N VAL A 44 3.59 5.00 0.60
CA VAL A 44 4.32 6.19 1.06
C VAL A 44 5.82 5.91 1.17
N THR A 45 6.20 4.72 1.63
CA THR A 45 7.60 4.29 1.72
C THR A 45 8.27 4.22 0.34
N ASP A 46 7.60 3.63 -0.65
CA ASP A 46 8.11 3.52 -2.02
C ASP A 46 8.12 4.89 -2.74
N THR A 47 7.19 5.78 -2.36
CA THR A 47 7.18 7.17 -2.83
C THR A 47 8.38 7.94 -2.30
N ASP A 48 8.72 7.79 -1.02
CA ASP A 48 9.92 8.39 -0.41
C ASP A 48 11.20 7.93 -1.12
N GLN A 49 11.33 6.62 -1.38
CA GLN A 49 12.45 6.09 -2.18
C GLN A 49 12.52 6.70 -3.58
N THR A 50 11.37 6.88 -4.22
CA THR A 50 11.27 7.52 -5.55
C THR A 50 11.73 8.97 -5.49
N LEU A 51 11.36 9.73 -4.46
CA LEU A 51 11.77 11.12 -4.28
C LEU A 51 13.27 11.24 -4.05
N LYS A 52 13.84 10.38 -3.21
CA LYS A 52 15.28 10.31 -2.97
C LYS A 52 16.06 9.98 -4.25
N ALA A 53 15.56 9.05 -5.05
CA ALA A 53 16.17 8.71 -6.34
C ALA A 53 16.14 9.87 -7.35
N LEU A 54 15.19 10.80 -7.21
CA LEU A 54 15.09 12.02 -8.00
C LEU A 54 15.87 13.21 -7.40
N GLY A 55 16.52 13.01 -6.25
CA GLY A 55 17.32 14.05 -5.58
C GLY A 55 16.52 15.02 -4.71
N PHE A 56 15.30 14.67 -4.31
CA PHE A 56 14.52 15.47 -3.38
C PHE A 56 14.77 15.05 -1.93
N GLU A 57 14.89 16.03 -1.04
CA GLU A 57 15.10 15.82 0.40
C GLU A 57 13.81 15.78 1.23
N GLN A 58 12.65 16.07 0.61
CA GLN A 58 11.36 16.05 1.30
C GLN A 58 10.99 14.62 1.72
N THR A 59 10.38 14.48 2.90
CA THR A 59 10.04 13.20 3.51
C THR A 59 8.52 13.06 3.67
N PRO A 60 7.83 12.32 2.78
CA PRO A 60 6.39 12.12 2.88
C PRO A 60 5.96 11.45 4.20
N GLN A 61 4.77 11.78 4.69
CA GLN A 61 4.16 11.09 5.86
C GLN A 61 2.76 10.59 5.63
N LEU A 62 2.42 9.57 6.43
CA LEU A 62 1.10 8.98 6.55
C LEU A 62 0.61 9.08 7.99
N LEU A 63 -0.47 9.84 8.19
CA LEU A 63 -1.08 10.05 9.50
C LEU A 63 -2.50 9.48 9.52
N GLY A 64 -2.83 8.72 10.56
CA GLY A 64 -4.19 8.24 10.77
C GLY A 64 -4.29 7.00 11.65
N PRO A 65 -5.52 6.47 11.86
CA PRO A 65 -5.72 5.27 12.65
C PRO A 65 -4.96 4.07 12.07
N ALA A 66 -4.31 3.28 12.93
CA ALA A 66 -3.46 2.14 12.53
C ALA A 66 -4.15 1.18 11.53
N LYS A 67 -5.43 0.88 11.77
CA LYS A 67 -6.21 -0.01 10.88
C LYS A 67 -6.43 0.57 9.48
N VAL A 68 -6.48 1.90 9.36
CA VAL A 68 -6.72 2.59 8.08
C VAL A 68 -5.42 2.71 7.30
N ILE A 69 -4.32 3.11 7.97
CA ILE A 69 -3.02 3.27 7.30
C ILE A 69 -2.41 1.93 6.86
N ALA A 70 -2.74 0.82 7.55
CA ALA A 70 -2.34 -0.53 7.13
C ALA A 70 -3.25 -1.13 6.04
N ALA A 71 -4.33 -0.44 5.65
CA ALA A 71 -5.27 -0.97 4.67
C ALA A 71 -4.70 -0.91 3.25
N GLN A 72 -5.22 -1.79 2.40
CA GLN A 72 -4.96 -1.81 0.97
C GLN A 72 -5.51 -0.55 0.30
N VAL A 73 -4.74 0.03 -0.62
CA VAL A 73 -5.17 1.18 -1.42
C VAL A 73 -6.31 0.74 -2.34
N PRO A 74 -7.51 1.34 -2.25
CA PRO A 74 -8.63 0.96 -3.11
C PRO A 74 -8.31 1.25 -4.57
N TRP A 75 -8.31 0.21 -5.41
CA TRP A 75 -8.11 0.34 -6.85
C TRP A 75 -9.44 0.26 -7.60
N GLN A 76 -9.80 1.30 -8.36
CA GLN A 76 -10.96 1.24 -9.24
C GLN A 76 -10.72 0.19 -10.33
N GLY A 77 -11.31 -1.00 -10.15
CA GLY A 77 -11.14 -2.17 -11.03
C GLY A 77 -10.84 -3.46 -10.27
N ALA A 78 -10.40 -3.39 -9.01
CA ALA A 78 -10.44 -4.53 -8.11
C ALA A 78 -11.88 -4.67 -7.62
N GLY A 79 -12.63 -5.62 -8.18
CA GLY A 79 -14.05 -5.82 -7.90
C GLY A 79 -14.38 -5.75 -6.41
N ARG A 80 -15.56 -5.21 -6.09
CA ARG A 80 -16.18 -5.23 -4.76
C ARG A 80 -15.92 -6.61 -4.13
N GLY A 81 -15.22 -6.60 -3.00
CA GLY A 81 -14.44 -7.73 -2.49
C GLY A 81 -15.09 -9.10 -2.64
N SER A 82 -14.28 -10.06 -3.11
CA SER A 82 -14.46 -11.47 -2.78
C SER A 82 -14.44 -11.59 -1.25
N ARG A 83 -15.63 -11.67 -0.66
CA ARG A 83 -15.82 -12.06 0.74
C ARG A 83 -15.16 -13.42 0.93
N ALA A 84 -13.98 -13.45 1.55
CA ALA A 84 -13.31 -14.69 1.91
C ALA A 84 -14.24 -15.46 2.88
N GLN A 85 -14.96 -16.45 2.36
CA GLN A 85 -15.67 -17.40 3.20
C GLN A 85 -14.63 -18.24 3.97
N PRO A 86 -14.76 -18.40 5.29
CA PRO A 86 -13.90 -19.32 6.02
C PRO A 86 -14.16 -20.74 5.50
N ARG A 87 -13.12 -21.35 4.91
CA ARG A 87 -13.14 -22.77 4.53
C ARG A 87 -13.30 -23.60 5.80
N LYS A 88 -14.45 -24.27 5.95
CA LYS A 88 -14.65 -25.27 7.00
C LYS A 88 -13.66 -26.41 6.75
N THR A 89 -12.64 -26.53 7.59
CA THR A 89 -11.75 -27.69 7.65
C THR A 89 -12.60 -28.91 8.00
N GLY A 90 -12.69 -29.86 7.07
CA GLY A 90 -13.39 -31.12 7.28
C GLY A 90 -12.77 -31.90 8.43
N VAL A 91 -13.57 -32.22 9.44
CA VAL A 91 -13.20 -33.14 10.52
C VAL A 91 -13.01 -34.53 9.92
N VAL A 92 -11.76 -35.00 9.87
CA VAL A 92 -11.44 -36.38 9.50
C VAL A 92 -11.86 -37.30 10.65
N ARG A 93 -12.99 -37.99 10.49
CA ARG A 93 -13.41 -39.08 11.38
C ARG A 93 -12.46 -40.26 11.22
N ARG A 94 -11.61 -40.53 12.23
CA ARG A 94 -10.89 -41.80 12.33
C ARG A 94 -11.86 -42.90 12.80
N LYS A 95 -12.06 -43.95 11.99
CA LYS A 95 -12.78 -45.16 12.41
C LYS A 95 -11.91 -45.96 13.39
N ALA A 96 -12.48 -46.35 14.52
CA ALA A 96 -11.87 -47.26 15.49
C ALA A 96 -11.79 -48.68 14.92
N VAL A 97 -10.60 -49.30 14.99
CA VAL A 97 -10.38 -50.72 14.66
C VAL A 97 -10.74 -51.55 15.90
N ARG A 98 -11.75 -52.42 15.78
CA ARG A 98 -12.06 -53.46 16.78
C ARG A 98 -11.04 -54.59 16.66
N LYS A 99 -10.34 -54.92 17.75
CA LYS A 99 -9.60 -56.18 17.91
C LYS A 99 -10.58 -57.25 18.38
N ASN A 100 -10.70 -58.35 17.65
CA ASN A 100 -11.38 -59.56 18.12
C ASN A 100 -10.36 -60.54 18.72
N LYS A 101 -10.87 -61.26 19.71
CA LYS A 101 -10.28 -62.28 20.58
C LYS A 101 -9.89 -63.54 19.81
#